data_AF-A0A316EYI3-F1
#
_entry.id   AF-A0A316EYI3-F1
#
_cell.length_a   1.000
_cell.length_b   1.000
_cell.length_c   1.000
_cell.angle_alpha   90.00
_cell.angle_beta   90.00
_cell.angle_gamma   90.00
#
_symmetry.space_group_name_H-M   'P 1'
#
loop_
_entity.id
_entity.type
_entity.pdbx_description
1 polymer ?
#
loop_
_entity_poly.entity_id
_entity_poly.type
_entity_poly.pdbx_seq_one_letter_code
_entity_poly.pdbx_strand_id
1 'polypeptide(L)'
;MIILLIKNTEIMEIQYLSDEQGRHTAVQIPIDEWNKLTEENEVFRNFEKNNSSQKRPSDFRGAISKNTAEKLIQYATQARVEWDRDIS
;
A
#
# COMPACT_ATOMS: atom_id res chain seq x y z
N MET A 1 14.61 -11.58 -30.66
CA MET A 1 14.53 -12.60 -29.60
C MET A 1 14.73 -11.89 -28.29
N ILE A 2 13.63 -11.60 -27.59
CA ILE A 2 13.64 -10.81 -26.35
C ILE A 2 14.16 -11.72 -25.24
N ILE A 3 15.36 -11.42 -24.73
CA ILE A 3 15.88 -12.05 -23.53
C ILE A 3 15.06 -11.50 -22.37
N LEU A 4 14.07 -12.27 -21.94
CA LEU A 4 13.23 -11.98 -20.80
C LEU A 4 14.08 -12.01 -19.53
N LEU A 5 14.20 -10.82 -18.96
CA LEU A 5 14.81 -10.50 -17.69
C LEU A 5 13.93 -11.07 -16.57
N ILE A 6 13.98 -12.40 -16.38
CA ILE A 6 13.41 -13.04 -15.20
C ILE A 6 14.47 -12.91 -14.12
N LYS A 7 14.36 -11.85 -13.30
CA LYS A 7 15.00 -11.84 -11.99
C LYS A 7 14.51 -13.09 -11.27
N ASN A 8 15.42 -13.98 -10.87
CA ASN A 8 15.11 -15.11 -10.01
C ASN A 8 14.47 -14.59 -8.72
N THR A 9 13.15 -14.65 -8.64
CA THR A 9 12.44 -14.59 -7.36
C THR A 9 12.57 -15.98 -6.76
N GLU A 10 13.61 -16.22 -5.97
CA GLU A 10 13.63 -17.38 -5.08
C GLU A 10 12.44 -17.21 -4.12
N ILE A 11 11.44 -18.06 -4.28
CA ILE A 11 10.30 -18.13 -3.36
C ILE A 11 10.85 -18.74 -2.09
N MET A 12 10.99 -17.92 -1.04
CA MET A 12 11.52 -18.31 0.27
C MET A 12 10.70 -19.48 0.84
N GLU A 13 11.34 -20.63 1.07
CA GLU A 13 10.71 -21.77 1.73
C GLU A 13 10.70 -21.52 3.25
N ILE A 14 9.61 -20.92 3.75
CA ILE A 14 9.42 -20.69 5.18
C ILE A 14 9.20 -22.04 5.85
N GLN A 15 10.14 -22.43 6.73
CA GLN A 15 10.01 -23.66 7.52
C GLN A 15 9.26 -23.36 8.81
N TYR A 16 8.10 -24.00 8.97
CA TYR A 16 7.27 -23.88 10.16
C TYR A 16 7.59 -25.00 11.15
N LEU A 17 7.87 -24.62 12.40
CA LEU A 17 7.95 -25.55 13.52
C LEU A 17 6.55 -25.69 14.12
N SER A 18 6.00 -26.90 14.07
CA SER A 18 4.69 -27.21 14.63
C SER A 18 4.80 -27.83 16.03
N ASP A 19 3.85 -27.52 16.90
CA ASP A 19 3.68 -28.21 18.18
C ASP A 19 3.17 -29.66 17.99
N GLU A 20 3.09 -30.43 19.07
CA GLU A 20 2.56 -31.81 19.06
C GLU A 20 1.10 -31.91 18.57
N GLN A 21 0.40 -30.78 18.48
CA GLN A 21 -0.98 -30.65 18.02
C GLN A 21 -1.07 -30.15 16.56
N GLY A 22 0.06 -30.00 15.87
CA GLY A 22 0.13 -29.59 14.47
C GLY A 22 -0.03 -28.07 14.24
N ARG A 23 -0.04 -27.25 15.30
CA ARG A 23 -0.12 -25.79 15.18
C ARG A 23 1.27 -25.19 14.97
N HIS A 24 1.42 -24.42 13.91
CA HIS A 24 2.64 -23.68 13.62
C HIS A 24 2.93 -22.66 14.74
N THR A 25 3.99 -22.91 15.51
CA THR A 25 4.33 -22.15 16.72
C THR A 25 5.56 -21.27 16.50
N ALA A 26 6.44 -21.64 15.57
CA ALA A 26 7.60 -20.83 15.19
C ALA A 26 7.91 -20.96 13.70
N VAL A 27 8.64 -19.99 13.17
CA VAL A 27 9.19 -20.01 11.81
C VAL A 27 10.71 -19.93 11.88
N GLN A 28 11.39 -20.75 11.08
CA GLN A 28 12.83 -20.68 10.92
C GLN A 28 13.14 -19.83 9.69
N ILE A 29 13.92 -18.77 9.91
CA ILE A 29 14.35 -17.84 8.88
C ILE A 29 15.88 -17.72 8.96
N PRO A 30 16.61 -17.78 7.83
CA PRO A 30 18.05 -17.47 7.80
C PRO A 30 18.34 -16.07 8.35
N ILE A 31 19.47 -15.89 9.04
CA ILE A 31 19.79 -14.61 9.69
C ILE A 31 19.93 -13.45 8.68
N ASP A 32 20.45 -13.72 7.49
CA ASP A 32 20.61 -12.71 6.44
C ASP A 32 19.24 -12.22 5.92
N GLU A 33 18.27 -13.13 5.80
CA GLU A 33 16.90 -12.80 5.42
C GLU A 33 16.17 -12.04 6.55
N TRP A 34 16.39 -12.41 7.81
CA TRP A 34 15.87 -11.65 8.95
C TRP A 34 16.39 -10.20 8.96
N ASN A 35 17.68 -10.01 8.70
CA ASN A 35 18.29 -8.69 8.63
C ASN A 35 17.68 -7.85 7.50
N LYS A 36 17.50 -8.44 6.32
CA LYS A 36 16.86 -7.78 5.18
C LYS A 36 15.42 -7.38 5.48
N LEU A 37 14.61 -8.28 6.05
CA LEU A 37 13.23 -7.99 6.45
C LEU A 37 13.17 -6.88 7.50
N THR A 38 14.13 -6.83 8.42
CA THR A 38 14.20 -5.79 9.45
C THR A 38 14.55 -4.44 8.82
N GLU A 39 15.52 -4.38 7.93
CA GLU A 39 15.91 -3.17 7.20
C GLU A 39 14.76 -2.62 6.35
N GLU A 40 14.06 -3.48 5.59
CA GLU A 40 12.87 -3.09 4.83
C GLU A 40 11.77 -2.53 5.76
N ASN A 41 11.51 -3.18 6.91
CA ASN A 41 10.55 -2.71 7.90
C ASN A 41 10.93 -1.34 8.50
N GLU A 42 12.21 -1.08 8.75
CA GLU A 42 12.67 0.21 9.25
C GLU A 42 12.44 1.33 8.24
N VAL A 43 12.66 1.06 6.94
CA VAL A 43 12.33 1.99 5.85
C VAL A 43 10.83 2.33 5.85
N PHE A 44 9.97 1.32 5.95
CA PHE A 44 8.51 1.55 6.00
C PHE A 44 8.08 2.30 7.27
N ARG A 45 8.62 1.96 8.44
CA ARG A 45 8.34 2.67 9.69
C ARG A 45 8.77 4.14 9.63
N ASN A 46 9.90 4.43 9.00
CA ASN A 46 10.39 5.79 8.82
C ASN A 46 9.53 6.55 7.81
N PHE A 47 9.06 5.89 6.74
CA PHE A 47 8.08 6.46 5.83
C PHE A 47 6.77 6.81 6.55
N GLU A 48 6.22 5.92 7.38
CA GLU A 48 5.01 6.20 8.16
C GLU A 48 5.21 7.33 9.17
N LYS A 49 6.34 7.37 9.89
CA LYS A 49 6.67 8.48 10.80
C LYS A 49 6.82 9.83 10.08
N ASN A 50 7.40 9.84 8.89
CA ASN A 50 7.54 11.07 8.10
C ASN A 50 6.19 11.52 7.51
N ASN A 51 5.25 10.60 7.32
CA ASN A 51 3.88 10.88 6.88
C ASN A 51 2.88 11.02 8.06
N SER A 52 3.32 10.83 9.31
CA SER A 52 2.47 10.91 10.50
C SER A 52 2.16 12.36 10.91
N SER A 53 2.62 13.37 10.16
CA SER A 53 1.95 14.67 10.15
C SER A 53 0.62 14.54 9.41
N GLN A 54 -0.28 13.70 9.95
CA GLN A 54 -1.65 13.59 9.48
C GLN A 54 -2.33 14.92 9.77
N LYS A 55 -2.28 15.83 8.80
CA LYS A 55 -3.09 17.04 8.80
C LYS A 55 -4.53 16.61 9.02
N ARG A 56 -5.17 17.16 10.03
CA ARG A 56 -6.57 16.86 10.32
C ARG A 56 -7.40 17.36 9.14
N PRO A 57 -8.53 16.71 8.80
CA PRO A 57 -9.43 17.23 7.78
C PRO A 57 -9.85 18.70 8.00
N SER A 58 -9.90 19.12 9.27
CA SER A 58 -10.13 20.52 9.66
C SER A 58 -9.07 21.50 9.17
N ASP A 59 -7.82 21.06 9.03
CA ASP A 59 -6.69 21.90 8.64
C ASP A 59 -6.80 22.34 7.17
N PHE A 60 -7.67 21.69 6.40
CA PHE A 60 -7.97 22.02 5.01
C PHE A 60 -9.23 22.88 4.86
N ARG A 61 -9.86 23.33 5.97
CA ARG A 61 -11.03 24.21 5.89
C ARG A 61 -10.63 25.54 5.24
N GLY A 62 -11.25 25.83 4.09
CA GLY A 62 -10.93 27.04 3.31
C GLY A 62 -9.72 26.90 2.40
N ALA A 63 -9.14 25.70 2.26
CA ALA A 63 -8.03 25.45 1.32
C ALA A 63 -8.44 25.66 -0.16
N ILE A 64 -9.75 25.61 -0.45
CA ILE A 64 -10.30 25.94 -1.77
C ILE A 64 -11.44 26.96 -1.62
N SER A 65 -11.59 27.81 -2.64
CA SER A 65 -12.71 28.75 -2.70
C SER A 65 -14.03 28.01 -2.93
N LYS A 66 -15.15 28.60 -2.48
CA LYS A 66 -16.49 28.05 -2.70
C LYS A 66 -16.78 27.82 -4.20
N ASN A 67 -16.42 28.78 -5.04
CA ASN A 67 -16.58 28.69 -6.49
C ASN A 67 -15.76 27.52 -7.08
N THR A 68 -14.51 27.36 -6.63
CA THR A 68 -13.68 26.22 -7.04
C THR A 68 -14.30 24.88 -6.62
N ALA A 69 -14.83 24.79 -5.39
CA ALA A 69 -15.50 23.59 -4.91
C ALA A 69 -16.75 23.26 -5.74
N GLU A 70 -17.57 24.26 -6.05
CA GLU A 70 -18.77 24.10 -6.88
C GLU A 70 -18.43 23.58 -8.28
N LYS A 71 -17.37 24.10 -8.92
CA LYS A 71 -16.89 23.62 -10.22
C LYS A 71 -16.41 22.17 -10.18
N LEU A 72 -15.69 21.78 -9.13
CA LEU A 72 -15.22 20.40 -8.96
C LEU A 72 -16.39 19.43 -8.80
N ILE A 73 -17.42 19.83 -8.04
CA ILE A 73 -18.64 19.03 -7.86
C ILE A 73 -19.40 18.89 -9.17
N GLN A 74 -19.55 19.97 -9.94
CA GLN A 74 -20.20 19.94 -11.25
C GLN A 74 -19.46 19.02 -12.22
N TYR A 75 -18.13 19.14 -12.29
CA TYR A 75 -17.31 18.26 -13.13
C TYR A 75 -17.47 16.78 -12.75
N ALA A 76 -17.37 16.46 -11.46
CA ALA A 76 -17.52 15.08 -10.99
C ALA A 76 -18.92 14.51 -11.30
N THR A 77 -19.95 15.35 -11.20
CA THR A 77 -21.34 14.96 -11.51
C THR A 77 -21.49 14.68 -13.01
N GLN A 78 -20.95 15.55 -13.87
CA GLN A 78 -20.98 15.35 -15.32
C GLN A 78 -20.22 14.09 -15.73
N ALA A 79 -19.01 13.88 -15.21
CA ALA A 79 -18.21 12.69 -15.50
C ALA A 79 -18.94 11.39 -15.11
N ARG A 80 -19.67 11.39 -13.99
CA ARG A 80 -20.49 10.25 -13.58
C ARG A 80 -21.63 9.98 -14.56
N VAL A 81 -22.35 11.02 -14.98
CA VAL A 81 -23.43 10.88 -15.97
C VAL A 81 -22.90 10.34 -17.31
N GLU A 82 -21.71 10.79 -17.72
CA GLU A 82 -21.05 10.28 -18.93
C GLU A 82 -20.68 8.79 -18.80
N TRP A 83 -20.14 8.36 -17.66
CA TRP A 83 -19.84 6.94 -17.41
C TRP A 83 -21.09 6.07 -17.35
N ASP A 84 -22.17 6.55 -16.73
CA ASP A 84 -23.43 5.80 -16.64
C ASP A 84 -24.13 5.69 -18.02
N ARG A 85 -23.86 6.62 -18.95
CA ARG A 85 -24.40 6.60 -20.31
C ARG A 85 -23.89 5.43 -21.15
N ASP A 86 -22.63 5.04 -20.97
CA ASP A 86 -21.99 3.99 -21.77
C ASP A 86 -22.21 2.57 -21.17
N ILE A 87 -22.92 2.46 -20.04
CA ILE A 87 -23.33 1.19 -19.41
C ILE A 87 -24.77 0.78 -19.84
N SER A 88 -25.47 1.64 -20.61
CA SER A 88 -26.87 1.43 -21.04
C SER A 88 -26.99 0.83 -22.44
#